data_AF-K1M653-F1
#
_entry.id   AF-K1M653-F1
#
_cell.length_a   1.000
_cell.length_b   1.000
_cell.length_c   1.000
_cell.angle_alpha   90.00
_cell.angle_beta   90.00
_cell.angle_gamma   90.00
#
_symmetry.space_group_name_H-M   'P 1'
#
loop_
_entity.id
_entity.type
_entity.pdbx_description
1 polymer ?
#
loop_
_entity_poly.entity_id
_entity_poly.type
_entity_poly.pdbx_seq_one_letter_code
_entity_poly.pdbx_strand_id
1 'polypeptide(L)'
;MSVIPLFYLIIGGVFWGNHDIMMVVFSSFIAFAYHYLIDSEKSMKQNFVEISGGITAIFIIALFVKDADRILAVQYISIIVTLFLAFFFLKKRYVM
;
A
#
# COMPACT_ATOMS: atom_id res chain seq x y z
N MET A 1 -13.01 -0.79 -7.39
CA MET A 1 -12.12 -1.66 -6.61
C MET A 1 -10.69 -1.13 -6.76
N SER A 2 -9.96 -0.96 -5.67
CA SER A 2 -8.53 -0.58 -5.72
C SER A 2 -7.74 -1.67 -6.48
N VAL A 3 -6.84 -1.29 -7.40
CA VAL A 3 -6.00 -2.22 -8.18
C VAL A 3 -4.90 -2.85 -7.32
N ILE A 4 -4.59 -2.23 -6.18
CA ILE A 4 -3.45 -2.57 -5.33
C ILE A 4 -3.57 -3.99 -4.71
N PRO A 5 -4.72 -4.41 -4.14
CA PRO A 5 -4.90 -5.80 -3.70
C PRO A 5 -4.68 -6.85 -4.80
N LEU A 6 -5.18 -6.58 -6.01
CA LEU A 6 -5.05 -7.52 -7.13
C LEU A 6 -3.58 -7.64 -7.55
N PHE A 7 -2.87 -6.51 -7.62
CA PHE A 7 -1.45 -6.48 -7.91
C PHE A 7 -0.65 -7.30 -6.88
N TYR A 8 -0.95 -7.16 -5.59
CA TYR A 8 -0.31 -7.94 -4.52
C TYR A 8 -0.47 -9.46 -4.72
N LEU A 9 -1.68 -9.92 -5.08
CA LEU A 9 -1.91 -11.34 -5.36
C LEU A 9 -1.13 -11.83 -6.58
N ILE A 10 -1.05 -11.02 -7.64
CA ILE A 10 -0.30 -11.35 -8.85
C ILE A 10 1.19 -11.50 -8.54
N ILE A 11 1.80 -10.54 -7.83
CA ILE A 11 3.23 -10.64 -7.47
C ILE A 11 3.49 -11.83 -6.55
N GLY A 12 2.55 -12.17 -5.66
CA GLY A 12 2.65 -13.37 -4.82
C GLY A 12 2.73 -14.66 -5.64
N GLY A 13 1.91 -14.77 -6.68
CA GLY A 13 1.95 -15.89 -7.63
C GLY A 13 3.25 -15.92 -8.46
N VAL A 14 3.70 -14.77 -8.96
CA VAL A 14 4.89 -14.66 -9.83
C VAL A 14 6.18 -15.01 -9.08
N PHE A 15 6.32 -14.55 -7.83
CA PHE A 15 7.56 -14.73 -7.06
C PHE A 15 7.51 -15.92 -6.09
N TRP A 16 6.52 -16.81 -6.22
CA TRP A 16 6.33 -17.99 -5.34
C TRP A 16 6.41 -17.66 -3.84
N GLY A 17 5.87 -16.51 -3.42
CA GLY A 17 5.92 -16.10 -2.02
C GLY A 17 7.29 -15.64 -1.52
N ASN A 18 8.26 -15.34 -2.39
CA ASN A 18 9.52 -14.70 -1.98
C ASN A 18 9.24 -13.26 -1.51
N HIS A 19 9.05 -13.11 -0.19
CA HIS A 19 8.62 -11.87 0.43
C HIS A 19 9.60 -10.72 0.29
N ASP A 20 10.91 -10.99 0.23
CA ASP A 20 11.92 -9.94 0.06
C ASP A 20 11.76 -9.25 -1.30
N ILE A 21 11.64 -10.03 -2.37
CA ILE A 21 11.44 -9.51 -3.73
C ILE A 21 10.05 -8.88 -3.85
N MET A 22 9.02 -9.55 -3.30
CA MET A 22 7.66 -9.05 -3.34
C MET A 22 7.53 -7.69 -2.65
N MET A 23 8.18 -7.47 -1.50
CA MET A 23 8.16 -6.17 -0.81
C MET A 23 8.76 -5.06 -1.67
N VAL A 24 9.90 -5.30 -2.33
CA VAL A 24 10.55 -4.32 -3.21
C VAL A 24 9.67 -3.96 -4.41
N VAL A 25 9.07 -4.97 -5.05
CA VAL A 25 8.17 -4.77 -6.20
C VAL A 25 6.90 -4.04 -5.75
N PHE A 26 6.34 -4.45 -4.61
CA PHE A 26 5.15 -3.84 -4.02
C PHE A 26 5.37 -2.37 -3.65
N SER A 27 6.48 -2.05 -2.98
CA SER A 27 6.80 -0.66 -2.59
C SER A 27 6.97 0.23 -3.80
N SER A 28 7.63 -0.27 -4.85
CA SER A 28 7.81 0.45 -6.11
C SER A 28 6.47 0.75 -6.77
N PHE A 29 5.60 -0.26 -6.86
CA PHE A 29 4.25 -0.08 -7.42
C PHE A 29 3.39 0.88 -6.60
N ILE A 30 3.38 0.76 -5.27
CA ILE A 30 2.66 1.67 -4.37
C ILE A 30 3.12 3.11 -4.56
N ALA A 31 4.42 3.35 -4.67
CA ALA A 31 4.96 4.69 -4.89
C ALA A 31 4.45 5.30 -6.21
N PHE A 32 4.46 4.51 -7.29
CA PHE A 32 3.86 4.93 -8.57
C PHE A 32 2.36 5.19 -8.43
N ALA A 33 1.62 4.28 -7.79
CA ALA A 33 0.19 4.44 -7.58
C ALA A 33 -0.13 5.73 -6.82
N TYR A 34 0.62 6.07 -5.76
CA TYR A 34 0.40 7.31 -5.02
C TYR A 34 0.75 8.57 -5.79
N HIS A 35 1.80 8.54 -6.59
CA HIS A 35 2.15 9.68 -7.45
C HIS A 35 0.97 10.10 -8.34
N TYR A 36 0.31 9.12 -8.97
CA TYR A 36 -0.79 9.36 -9.91
C TYR A 36 -2.15 9.51 -9.25
N LEU A 37 -2.47 8.69 -8.23
CA LEU A 37 -3.82 8.58 -7.69
C LEU A 37 -4.14 9.55 -6.55
N ILE A 38 -3.14 10.10 -5.85
CA ILE A 38 -3.42 11.08 -4.80
C ILE A 38 -3.99 12.34 -5.44
N ASP A 39 -5.17 12.76 -5.01
CA ASP A 39 -5.85 13.97 -5.47
C ASP A 39 -5.61 15.11 -4.47
N SER A 40 -5.06 16.23 -4.93
CA SER A 40 -4.76 17.40 -4.09
C SER A 40 -6.01 18.13 -3.61
N GLU A 41 -7.15 17.96 -4.27
CA GLU A 41 -8.43 18.57 -3.88
C GLU A 41 -9.13 17.76 -2.78
N LYS A 42 -8.82 16.47 -2.66
CA LYS A 42 -9.39 15.59 -1.64
C LYS A 42 -8.65 15.67 -0.32
N SER A 43 -9.39 15.45 0.76
CA SER A 43 -8.78 15.33 2.09
C SER A 43 -7.84 14.12 2.17
N MET A 44 -6.85 14.20 3.08
CA MET A 44 -5.92 13.10 3.33
C MET A 44 -6.63 11.77 3.64
N LYS A 45 -7.69 11.82 4.46
CA LYS A 45 -8.47 10.63 4.82
C LYS A 45 -9.15 10.00 3.61
N GLN A 46 -9.77 10.82 2.74
CA GLN A 46 -10.43 10.32 1.52
C GLN A 46 -9.42 9.65 0.59
N ASN A 47 -8.28 10.31 0.31
CA ASN A 47 -7.20 9.74 -0.48
C ASN A 47 -6.71 8.41 0.08
N PHE A 48 -6.48 8.33 1.39
CA PHE A 48 -5.99 7.11 2.02
C PHE A 48 -6.98 5.94 1.87
N VAL A 49 -8.24 6.19 2.19
CA VAL A 49 -9.29 5.16 2.15
C VAL A 49 -9.53 4.67 0.72
N GLU A 50 -9.65 5.58 -0.25
CA GLU A 50 -9.91 5.22 -1.65
C GLU A 50 -8.77 4.41 -2.27
N ILE A 51 -7.52 4.80 -2.02
CA ILE A 51 -6.36 4.19 -2.67
C ILE A 51 -5.92 2.93 -1.92
N SER A 52 -5.79 3.02 -0.59
CA SER A 52 -5.08 2.04 0.25
C SER A 52 -5.95 1.34 1.28
N GLY A 53 -7.18 1.82 1.53
CA GLY A 53 -8.02 1.31 2.61
C GLY A 53 -8.27 -0.20 2.51
N GLY A 54 -8.57 -0.69 1.30
CA GLY A 54 -8.84 -2.11 1.07
C GLY A 54 -7.64 -3.00 1.37
N ILE A 55 -6.45 -2.67 0.86
CA ILE A 55 -5.25 -3.50 1.09
C ILE A 55 -4.75 -3.40 2.54
N THR A 56 -4.86 -2.22 3.15
CA THR A 56 -4.49 -2.02 4.56
C THR A 56 -5.40 -2.86 5.46
N ALA A 57 -6.71 -2.89 5.18
CA ALA A 57 -7.67 -3.71 5.91
C ALA A 57 -7.35 -5.21 5.79
N ILE A 58 -6.97 -5.69 4.61
CA ILE A 58 -6.55 -7.09 4.40
C ILE A 58 -5.36 -7.44 5.29
N PHE A 59 -4.32 -6.60 5.33
CA PHE A 59 -3.17 -6.84 6.21
C PHE A 59 -3.51 -6.74 7.69
N ILE A 60 -4.41 -5.83 8.08
CA ILE A 60 -4.91 -5.75 9.46
C ILE A 60 -5.62 -7.04 9.84
N ILE A 61 -6.50 -7.57 8.98
CA ILE A 61 -7.16 -8.86 9.22
C ILE A 61 -6.13 -9.99 9.36
N ALA A 62 -5.08 -9.98 8.53
CA ALA A 62 -4.01 -10.97 8.61
C ALA A 62 -3.29 -10.97 9.96
N LEU A 63 -3.21 -9.83 10.68
CA LEU A 63 -2.62 -9.79 12.03
C LEU A 63 -3.35 -10.65 13.06
N PHE A 64 -4.64 -10.93 12.84
CA PHE A 64 -5.47 -11.72 13.75
C PHE A 64 -5.57 -13.21 13.34
N VAL A 65 -4.99 -13.60 12.20
CA VAL A 65 -4.96 -14.99 11.75
C VAL A 65 -3.83 -15.73 12.45
N LYS A 66 -4.13 -16.91 13.01
CA LYS A 66 -3.21 -17.67 13.87
C LYS A 66 -1.90 -18.05 13.17
N ASP A 67 -1.98 -18.44 11.91
CA ASP A 67 -0.85 -18.96 11.13
C ASP A 67 -0.23 -17.92 10.19
N ALA A 68 -0.66 -16.66 10.28
CA ALA A 68 -0.11 -15.58 9.47
C ALA A 68 1.19 -15.02 10.07
N ASP A 69 2.14 -14.69 9.20
CA ASP A 69 3.32 -13.94 9.59
C ASP A 69 2.94 -12.49 9.91
N ARG A 70 2.80 -12.21 11.21
CA ARG A 70 2.43 -10.88 11.71
C ARG A 70 3.49 -9.84 11.43
N ILE A 71 4.77 -10.21 11.43
CA ILE A 71 5.88 -9.28 11.17
C ILE A 71 5.77 -8.80 9.73
N LEU A 72 5.54 -9.73 8.80
CA LEU A 72 5.34 -9.43 7.39
C LEU A 72 4.13 -8.50 7.16
N ALA A 73 3.00 -8.78 7.80
CA ALA A 73 1.82 -7.91 7.70
C ALA A 73 2.10 -6.48 8.21
N VAL A 74 2.83 -6.34 9.33
CA VAL A 74 3.26 -5.03 9.85
C VAL A 74 4.21 -4.32 8.88
N GLN A 75 5.14 -5.04 8.22
CA GLN A 75 6.03 -4.45 7.22
C GLN A 75 5.26 -3.87 6.04
N TYR A 76 4.29 -4.61 5.49
CA TYR A 76 3.45 -4.11 4.40
C TYR A 76 2.61 -2.89 4.81
N ILE A 77 1.98 -2.92 5.99
CA ILE A 77 1.24 -1.76 6.53
C ILE A 77 2.17 -0.54 6.66
N SER A 78 3.38 -0.74 7.17
CA SER A 78 4.36 0.33 7.35
C SER A 78 4.79 0.95 6.02
N ILE A 79 5.00 0.14 4.98
CA ILE A 79 5.31 0.60 3.61
C ILE A 79 4.16 1.45 3.07
N ILE A 80 2.93 0.96 3.15
CA ILE A 80 1.71 1.65 2.68
C ILE A 80 1.60 3.02 3.35
N VAL A 81 1.64 3.06 4.68
CA VAL A 81 1.46 4.31 5.45
C VAL A 81 2.59 5.30 5.18
N THR A 82 3.84 4.84 5.19
CA THR A 82 5.02 5.72 5.01
C THR A 82 5.02 6.33 3.62
N LEU A 83 4.80 5.52 2.57
CA LEU A 83 4.77 6.02 1.19
C LEU A 83 3.56 6.93 0.97
N PHE A 84 2.40 6.63 1.56
CA PHE A 84 1.22 7.48 1.41
C PHE A 84 1.48 8.87 1.97
N LEU A 85 2.00 8.96 3.20
CA LEU A 85 2.31 10.25 3.82
C LEU A 85 3.38 11.01 3.02
N ALA A 86 4.45 10.33 2.60
CA ALA A 86 5.51 10.96 1.81
C ALA A 86 4.96 11.60 0.53
N PHE A 87 4.20 10.84 -0.27
CA PHE A 87 3.64 11.35 -1.53
C PHE A 87 2.52 12.39 -1.32
N PHE A 88 1.69 12.24 -0.29
CA PHE A 88 0.64 13.21 0.02
C PHE A 88 1.25 14.58 0.34
N PHE A 89 2.26 14.62 1.21
CA PHE A 89 2.92 15.87 1.58
C PHE A 89 3.78 16.44 0.45
N LEU A 90 4.45 15.60 -0.35
CA LEU A 90 5.16 16.05 -1.55
C LEU A 90 4.19 16.73 -2.52
N LYS A 91 3.09 16.06 -2.89
CA LYS A 91 2.12 16.60 -3.86
C LYS A 91 1.47 17.88 -3.36
N LYS A 92 1.10 17.96 -2.08
CA LYS A 92 0.53 19.18 -1.50
C LYS A 92 1.49 20.37 -1.51
N ARG A 93 2.80 20.13 -1.39
CA ARG A 93 3.83 21.19 -1.47
C ARG A 93 4.05 21.72 -2.89
N TYR A 94 3.81 20.91 -3.93
CA TYR A 94 3.96 21.33 -5.33
C TYR A 94 2.73 22.05 -5.90
N VAL A 95 1.57 21.95 -5.24
CA VAL A 95 0.30 22.59 -5.67
C VAL A 95 0.05 23.93 -4.94
N MET A 96 0.78 24.23 -3.86
CA MET A 96 0.87 25.58 -3.28
C MET A 96 1.88 26.44 -4.03
#